data_AF-A0A2N8TAU1-F1
#
_entry.id   AF-A0A2N8TAU1-F1
#
_cell.length_a   1.000
_cell.length_b   1.000
_cell.length_c   1.000
_cell.angle_alpha   90.00
_cell.angle_beta   90.00
_cell.angle_gamma   90.00
#
_symmetry.space_group_name_H-M   'P 1'
#
loop_
_entity.id
_entity.type
_entity.pdbx_description
1 polymer ?
#
loop_
_entity_poly.entity_id
_entity_poly.type
_entity_poly.pdbx_seq_one_letter_code
_entity_poly.pdbx_strand_id
1 'polypeptide(L)'
;PGWRWVFLLNVPLALLCLPVALRHVPESGGAERAHGRFDVLGAVLGALALALVTYALIEAGGGGVVVVVSAVAGLAAAVAFVVVERRRPDPMMPPDIFASRQFTAVNLVTLCVYAALGGFFFLAALQLQVVVGYSALAAGTALLPTTVLMLLLSARSGELADRIGPRIPLTAGPLLCAAGMLLMLRVGRGASYLADVLPALMVLGLGMVTLVAPLTATVLGSVSVVRAGLASGIN
;
A
#
# COMPACT_ATOMS: atom_id res chain seq x y z
N PRO A 1 -28.56 11.06 -9.35
CA PRO A 1 -27.58 9.97 -9.11
C PRO A 1 -26.67 10.27 -7.91
N GLY A 2 -26.75 9.46 -6.85
CA GLY A 2 -25.91 9.61 -5.64
C GLY A 2 -24.57 8.86 -5.74
N TRP A 3 -23.67 9.09 -4.77
CA TRP A 3 -22.33 8.50 -4.68
C TRP A 3 -22.28 6.96 -4.82
N ARG A 4 -23.39 6.27 -4.51
CA ARG A 4 -23.53 4.81 -4.65
C ARG A 4 -23.30 4.31 -6.09
N TRP A 5 -23.57 5.13 -7.11
CA TRP A 5 -23.34 4.75 -8.51
C TRP A 5 -21.86 4.55 -8.85
N VAL A 6 -20.93 5.14 -8.08
CA VAL A 6 -19.49 4.92 -8.25
C VAL A 6 -19.12 3.45 -8.01
N PHE A 7 -19.82 2.74 -7.12
CA PHE A 7 -19.56 1.30 -6.90
C PHE A 7 -20.03 0.45 -8.06
N LEU A 8 -21.11 0.85 -8.74
CA LEU A 8 -21.64 0.15 -9.90
C LEU A 8 -20.73 0.25 -11.13
N LEU A 9 -19.81 1.23 -11.17
CA LEU A 9 -18.79 1.35 -12.21
C LEU A 9 -17.85 0.13 -12.24
N ASN A 10 -17.57 -0.48 -11.09
CA ASN A 10 -16.69 -1.65 -10.99
C ASN A 10 -17.36 -2.94 -11.49
N VAL A 11 -18.69 -3.03 -11.42
CA VAL A 11 -19.44 -4.23 -11.79
C VAL A 11 -19.23 -4.65 -13.26
N PRO A 12 -19.39 -3.78 -14.27
CA PRO A 12 -19.16 -4.18 -15.66
C PRO A 12 -17.71 -4.54 -15.93
N LEU A 13 -16.75 -3.85 -15.31
CA LEU A 13 -15.32 -4.20 -15.40
C LEU A 13 -15.07 -5.60 -14.82
N ALA A 14 -15.61 -5.89 -13.64
CA ALA A 14 -15.50 -7.21 -13.01
C ALA A 14 -16.15 -8.32 -13.86
N LEU A 15 -17.32 -8.05 -14.44
CA LEU A 15 -18.02 -8.98 -15.34
C LEU A 15 -17.22 -9.28 -16.62
N LEU A 16 -16.44 -8.33 -17.13
CA LEU A 16 -15.55 -8.53 -18.27
C LEU A 16 -14.27 -9.30 -17.89
N CYS A 17 -13.69 -8.99 -16.73
CA CYS A 17 -12.47 -9.65 -16.26
C CYS A 17 -12.70 -11.11 -15.83
N LEU A 18 -13.86 -11.42 -15.25
CA LEU A 18 -14.19 -12.75 -14.73
C LEU A 18 -14.05 -13.89 -15.76
N PRO A 19 -14.65 -13.82 -16.97
CA PRO A 19 -14.51 -14.89 -17.97
C PRO A 19 -13.07 -14.99 -18.52
N VAL A 20 -12.34 -13.89 -18.57
CA VAL A 20 -10.92 -13.89 -18.99
C VAL A 20 -10.08 -14.62 -17.94
N ALA A 21 -10.28 -14.31 -16.66
CA ALA A 21 -9.60 -14.96 -15.54
C ALA A 21 -9.91 -16.46 -15.50
N LEU A 22 -11.20 -16.85 -15.58
CA LEU A 22 -11.62 -18.25 -15.59
C LEU A 22 -11.04 -19.07 -16.76
N ARG A 23 -10.72 -18.43 -17.89
CA ARG A 23 -10.16 -19.10 -19.07
C ARG A 23 -8.63 -19.14 -19.08
N HIS A 24 -7.96 -18.11 -18.58
CA HIS A 24 -6.51 -17.93 -18.78
C HIS A 24 -5.68 -18.02 -17.50
N VAL A 25 -6.29 -17.95 -16.32
CA VAL A 25 -5.57 -18.16 -15.06
C VAL A 25 -5.63 -19.65 -14.76
N PRO A 26 -4.54 -20.41 -14.99
CA PRO A 26 -4.51 -21.80 -14.59
C PRO A 26 -4.73 -21.87 -13.07
N GLU A 27 -5.51 -22.85 -12.62
CA GLU A 27 -5.56 -23.15 -11.20
C GLU A 27 -4.13 -23.33 -10.70
N SER A 28 -3.79 -22.68 -9.58
CA SER A 28 -2.48 -22.81 -8.94
C SER A 28 -2.43 -24.21 -8.31
N GLY A 29 -2.31 -25.23 -9.17
CA GLY A 29 -2.28 -26.65 -8.84
C GLY A 29 -0.98 -27.02 -8.16
N GLY A 30 -0.81 -26.58 -6.92
CA GLY A 30 0.22 -27.07 -6.01
C GLY A 30 -0.33 -28.21 -5.14
N ALA A 31 -0.65 -29.35 -5.76
CA ALA A 31 -1.07 -30.57 -5.07
C ALA A 31 0.00 -31.15 -4.11
N GLU A 32 1.20 -30.55 -4.03
CA GLU A 32 2.32 -31.04 -3.21
C GLU A 32 2.49 -30.37 -1.84
N ARG A 33 1.67 -29.39 -1.43
CA ARG A 33 1.87 -28.68 -0.13
C ARG A 33 0.69 -28.64 0.84
N ALA A 34 -0.38 -29.38 0.59
CA ALA A 34 -1.58 -29.39 1.45
C ALA A 34 -1.47 -30.23 2.75
N HIS A 35 -0.30 -30.26 3.40
CA HIS A 35 -0.13 -30.98 4.68
C HIS A 35 0.01 -30.06 5.91
N GLY A 36 0.05 -28.73 5.73
CA GLY A 36 0.01 -27.77 6.84
C GLY A 36 -1.42 -27.43 7.23
N ARG A 37 -1.77 -27.59 8.51
CA ARG A 37 -3.07 -27.10 9.04
C ARG A 37 -3.08 -25.57 8.98
N PHE A 38 -4.16 -24.97 8.45
CA PHE A 38 -4.33 -23.52 8.44
C PHE A 38 -4.26 -22.98 9.88
N ASP A 39 -3.35 -22.02 10.14
CA ASP A 39 -3.17 -21.45 11.48
C ASP A 39 -4.25 -20.41 11.80
N VAL A 40 -5.45 -20.90 12.15
CA VAL A 40 -6.60 -20.08 12.54
C VAL A 40 -6.24 -19.14 13.70
N LEU A 41 -5.45 -19.62 14.66
CA LEU A 41 -5.10 -18.84 15.84
C LEU A 41 -4.20 -17.65 15.46
N GLY A 42 -3.15 -17.89 14.67
CA GLY A 42 -2.31 -16.84 14.12
C GLY A 42 -3.12 -15.84 13.29
N ALA A 43 -4.00 -16.32 12.42
CA ALA A 43 -4.87 -15.46 11.61
C ALA A 43 -5.78 -14.55 12.47
N VAL A 44 -6.42 -15.10 13.51
CA VAL A 44 -7.27 -14.32 14.43
C VAL A 44 -6.46 -13.31 15.23
N LEU A 45 -5.30 -13.70 15.76
CA LEU A 45 -4.44 -12.79 16.53
C LEU A 45 -3.90 -11.65 15.66
N GLY A 46 -3.47 -11.95 14.43
CA GLY A 46 -3.02 -10.96 13.47
C GLY A 46 -4.14 -9.98 13.08
N ALA A 47 -5.34 -10.50 12.80
CA ALA A 47 -6.51 -9.66 12.49
C ALA A 47 -6.90 -8.76 13.68
N LEU A 48 -6.92 -9.29 14.91
CA LEU A 48 -7.21 -8.52 16.12
C LEU A 48 -6.15 -7.45 16.38
N ALA A 49 -4.88 -7.78 16.24
CA ALA A 49 -3.78 -6.84 16.39
C ALA A 49 -3.96 -5.65 15.43
N LEU A 50 -4.18 -5.93 14.13
CA LEU A 50 -4.38 -4.90 13.13
C LEU A 50 -5.63 -4.07 13.44
N ALA A 51 -6.77 -4.70 13.70
CA ALA A 51 -8.02 -4.02 13.98
C ALA A 51 -7.93 -3.07 15.19
N LEU A 52 -7.34 -3.53 16.30
CA LEU A 52 -7.22 -2.76 17.53
C LEU A 52 -6.21 -1.61 17.41
N VAL A 53 -5.08 -1.83 16.74
CA VAL A 53 -4.10 -0.77 16.47
C VAL A 53 -4.70 0.29 15.55
N THR A 54 -5.35 -0.12 14.46
CA THR A 54 -6.03 0.81 13.55
C THR A 54 -7.13 1.59 14.25
N TYR A 55 -7.96 0.93 15.08
CA TYR A 55 -9.00 1.59 15.86
C TYR A 55 -8.41 2.63 16.83
N ALA A 56 -7.32 2.28 17.53
CA ALA A 56 -6.64 3.22 18.42
C ALA A 56 -6.11 4.45 17.67
N LEU A 57 -5.56 4.27 16.46
CA LEU A 57 -5.08 5.38 15.63
C LEU A 57 -6.20 6.30 15.13
N ILE A 58 -7.37 5.74 14.82
CA ILE A 58 -8.55 6.50 14.39
C ILE A 58 -9.08 7.35 15.56
N GLU A 59 -9.23 6.75 16.74
CA GLU A 59 -9.75 7.43 17.94
C GLU A 59 -8.71 8.30 18.65
N ALA A 60 -7.44 8.26 18.23
CA ALA A 60 -6.34 8.98 18.88
C ALA A 60 -6.59 10.49 19.04
N GLY A 61 -7.34 11.10 18.10
CA GLY A 61 -7.69 12.53 18.17
C GLY A 61 -8.68 12.89 19.28
N GLY A 62 -9.53 11.96 19.71
CA GLY A 62 -10.47 12.15 20.82
C GLY A 62 -9.86 11.91 22.20
N GLY A 63 -8.77 11.14 22.26
CA GLY A 63 -8.11 10.74 23.50
C GLY A 63 -8.97 9.83 24.38
N GLY A 64 -8.48 9.52 25.58
CA GLY A 64 -9.24 8.80 26.60
C GLY A 64 -8.89 7.31 26.76
N VAL A 65 -9.58 6.68 27.72
CA VAL A 65 -9.28 5.31 28.17
C VAL A 65 -9.44 4.28 27.04
N VAL A 66 -10.43 4.47 26.16
CA VAL A 66 -10.69 3.55 25.05
C VAL A 66 -9.49 3.45 24.11
N VAL A 67 -8.86 4.58 23.75
CA VAL A 67 -7.66 4.62 22.89
C VAL A 67 -6.51 3.85 23.52
N VAL A 68 -6.26 4.08 24.82
CA VAL A 68 -5.17 3.41 25.55
C VAL A 68 -5.44 1.91 25.64
N VAL A 69 -6.67 1.52 25.99
CA VAL A 69 -7.07 0.11 26.08
C VAL A 69 -6.94 -0.59 24.73
N SER A 70 -7.43 0.02 23.64
CA SER A 70 -7.30 -0.56 22.30
C SER A 70 -5.86 -0.62 21.82
N ALA A 71 -5.05 0.40 22.10
CA ALA A 71 -3.63 0.41 21.75
C ALA A 71 -2.85 -0.69 22.49
N VAL A 72 -3.06 -0.80 23.81
CA VAL A 72 -2.42 -1.84 24.65
C VAL A 72 -2.90 -3.23 24.24
N ALA A 73 -4.21 -3.42 24.02
CA ALA A 73 -4.76 -4.69 23.57
C ALA A 73 -4.27 -5.09 22.18
N GLY A 74 -4.17 -4.14 21.26
CA GLY A 74 -3.60 -4.36 19.92
C GLY A 74 -2.12 -4.74 19.96
N LEU A 75 -1.33 -4.04 20.78
CA LEU A 75 0.08 -4.39 20.99
C LEU A 75 0.23 -5.77 21.67
N ALA A 76 -0.60 -6.07 22.65
CA ALA A 76 -0.62 -7.38 23.31
C ALA A 76 -0.99 -8.50 22.33
N ALA A 77 -1.99 -8.29 21.46
CA ALA A 77 -2.35 -9.23 20.40
C ALA A 77 -1.23 -9.41 19.38
N ALA A 78 -0.52 -8.34 19.00
CA ALA A 78 0.64 -8.41 18.10
C ALA A 78 1.80 -9.22 18.72
N VAL A 79 2.09 -9.00 20.01
CA VAL A 79 3.10 -9.78 20.74
C VAL A 79 2.67 -11.24 20.85
N ALA A 80 1.40 -11.50 21.19
CA ALA A 80 0.85 -12.85 21.26
C ALA A 80 0.95 -13.56 19.91
N PHE A 81 0.62 -12.87 18.81
CA PHE A 81 0.77 -13.36 17.45
C PHE A 81 2.22 -13.81 17.17
N VAL A 82 3.21 -12.95 17.45
CA VAL A 82 4.63 -13.28 17.23
C VAL A 82 5.08 -14.46 18.09
N VAL A 83 4.62 -14.54 19.34
CA VAL A 83 4.95 -15.65 20.25
C VAL A 83 4.33 -16.97 19.78
N VAL A 84 3.08 -16.93 19.30
CA VAL A 84 2.39 -18.10 18.74
C VAL A 84 3.11 -18.57 17.49
N GLU A 85 3.38 -17.69 16.53
CA GLU A 85 4.05 -18.04 15.28
C GLU A 85 5.46 -18.64 15.49
N ARG A 86 6.19 -18.14 16.49
CA ARG A 86 7.51 -18.71 16.85
C ARG A 86 7.45 -20.12 17.43
N ARG A 87 6.31 -20.54 17.97
CA ARG A 87 6.14 -21.84 18.64
C ARG A 87 5.41 -22.87 17.78
N ARG A 88 4.78 -22.45 16.67
CA ARG A 88 4.01 -23.33 15.80
C ARG A 88 4.93 -24.07 14.82
N PRO A 89 4.65 -25.36 14.54
CA PRO A 89 5.43 -26.15 13.58
C PRO A 89 5.19 -25.72 12.13
N ASP A 90 3.96 -25.29 11.80
CA ASP A 90 3.57 -24.77 10.48
C ASP A 90 3.06 -23.32 10.61
N PRO A 91 3.96 -22.34 10.83
CA PRO A 91 3.59 -20.94 10.99
C PRO A 91 3.04 -20.33 9.70
N MET A 92 2.02 -19.46 9.80
CA MET A 92 1.50 -18.72 8.64
C MET A 92 2.52 -17.67 8.19
N MET A 93 3.22 -17.03 9.13
CA MET A 93 4.35 -16.13 8.85
C MET A 93 5.64 -16.65 9.50
N PRO A 94 6.43 -17.46 8.77
CA PRO A 94 7.69 -18.00 9.27
C PRO A 94 8.67 -16.88 9.70
N PRO A 95 9.10 -16.83 10.97
CA PRO A 95 9.91 -15.73 11.49
C PRO A 95 11.33 -15.68 10.90
N ASP A 96 11.81 -16.77 10.29
CA ASP A 96 13.09 -16.85 9.58
C ASP A 96 13.17 -15.91 8.37
N ILE A 97 12.03 -15.59 7.74
CA ILE A 97 11.98 -14.65 6.60
C ILE A 97 12.42 -13.25 7.04
N PHE A 98 12.05 -12.83 8.25
CA PHE A 98 12.44 -11.54 8.83
C PHE A 98 13.88 -11.49 9.33
N ALA A 99 14.60 -12.62 9.37
CA ALA A 99 16.03 -12.63 9.65
C ALA A 99 16.85 -11.97 8.52
N SER A 100 16.30 -11.94 7.30
CA SER A 100 16.87 -11.15 6.20
C SER A 100 16.68 -9.65 6.47
N ARG A 101 17.79 -8.96 6.76
CA ARG A 101 17.80 -7.50 6.94
C ARG A 101 17.22 -6.78 5.73
N GLN A 102 17.43 -7.31 4.54
CA GLN A 102 16.88 -6.75 3.30
C GLN A 102 15.36 -6.88 3.26
N PHE A 103 14.81 -8.06 3.57
CA PHE A 103 13.37 -8.28 3.60
C PHE A 103 12.67 -7.37 4.62
N THR A 104 13.20 -7.31 5.84
CA THR A 104 12.66 -6.45 6.91
C THR A 104 12.77 -4.97 6.56
N ALA A 105 13.91 -4.53 6.01
CA ALA A 105 14.08 -3.13 5.62
C ALA A 105 13.13 -2.73 4.49
N VAL A 106 12.96 -3.57 3.46
CA VAL A 106 12.05 -3.29 2.35
C VAL A 106 10.62 -3.19 2.84
N ASN A 107 10.12 -4.14 3.65
CA ASN A 107 8.76 -4.07 4.20
C ASN A 107 8.54 -2.85 5.11
N LEU A 108 9.54 -2.46 5.90
CA LEU A 108 9.44 -1.24 6.72
C LEU A 108 9.33 0.02 5.84
N VAL A 109 10.13 0.09 4.77
CA VAL A 109 10.05 1.17 3.79
C VAL A 109 8.69 1.15 3.09
N THR A 110 8.19 -0.02 2.69
CA THR A 110 6.85 -0.21 2.13
C THR A 110 5.78 0.37 3.05
N LEU A 111 5.78 -0.01 4.33
CA LEU A 111 4.83 0.47 5.33
C LEU A 111 4.86 2.00 5.43
N CYS A 112 6.04 2.60 5.58
CA CYS A 112 6.20 4.05 5.70
C CYS A 112 5.73 4.78 4.43
N VAL A 113 6.07 4.25 3.25
CA VAL A 113 5.71 4.82 1.95
C VAL A 113 4.20 4.80 1.77
N TYR A 114 3.54 3.64 1.95
CA TYR A 114 2.09 3.54 1.77
C TYR A 114 1.32 4.31 2.85
N ALA A 115 1.82 4.37 4.08
CA ALA A 115 1.23 5.24 5.11
C ALA A 115 1.29 6.72 4.70
N ALA A 116 2.45 7.20 4.22
CA ALA A 116 2.62 8.58 3.76
C ALA A 116 1.75 8.88 2.53
N LEU A 117 1.68 7.97 1.56
CA LEU A 117 0.87 8.15 0.36
C LEU A 117 -0.63 8.12 0.67
N GLY A 118 -1.08 7.20 1.51
CA GLY A 118 -2.48 7.14 1.96
C GLY A 118 -2.89 8.44 2.66
N GLY A 119 -2.06 8.93 3.60
CA GLY A 119 -2.25 10.21 4.26
C GLY A 119 -2.24 11.38 3.28
N PHE A 120 -1.30 11.40 2.33
CA PHE A 120 -1.21 12.43 1.31
C PHE A 120 -2.47 12.49 0.44
N PHE A 121 -2.91 11.38 -0.14
CA PHE A 121 -4.07 11.40 -1.04
C PHE A 121 -5.35 11.79 -0.31
N PHE A 122 -5.50 11.37 0.94
CA PHE A 122 -6.59 11.81 1.81
C PHE A 122 -6.55 13.33 2.04
N LEU A 123 -5.41 13.85 2.51
CA LEU A 123 -5.24 15.28 2.79
C LEU A 123 -5.30 16.13 1.52
N ALA A 124 -4.77 15.67 0.40
CA ALA A 124 -4.81 16.37 -0.88
C ALA A 124 -6.25 16.49 -1.38
N ALA A 125 -7.04 15.43 -1.29
CA ALA A 125 -8.47 15.49 -1.63
C ALA A 125 -9.23 16.47 -0.72
N LEU A 126 -8.95 16.49 0.58
CA LEU A 126 -9.53 17.46 1.51
C LEU A 126 -9.05 18.89 1.22
N GLN A 127 -7.78 19.11 0.97
CA GLN A 127 -7.21 20.42 0.66
C GLN A 127 -7.87 21.02 -0.60
N LEU A 128 -7.97 20.22 -1.66
CA LEU A 128 -8.61 20.66 -2.90
C LEU A 128 -10.09 20.98 -2.70
N GLN A 129 -10.82 20.16 -1.93
CA GLN A 129 -12.26 20.37 -1.73
C GLN A 129 -12.57 21.49 -0.73
N VAL A 130 -11.92 21.49 0.43
CA VAL A 130 -12.24 22.36 1.57
C VAL A 130 -11.54 23.71 1.48
N VAL A 131 -10.28 23.75 1.03
CA VAL A 131 -9.48 24.99 0.99
C VAL A 131 -9.55 25.66 -0.37
N VAL A 132 -9.35 24.90 -1.46
CA VAL A 132 -9.40 25.44 -2.82
C VAL A 132 -10.84 25.60 -3.31
N GLY A 133 -11.77 24.78 -2.80
CA GLY A 133 -13.20 24.85 -3.15
C GLY A 133 -13.59 24.00 -4.36
N TYR A 134 -12.79 22.99 -4.72
CA TYR A 134 -13.13 22.08 -5.81
C TYR A 134 -14.34 21.22 -5.44
N SER A 135 -15.16 20.88 -6.45
CA SER A 135 -16.13 19.81 -6.29
C SER A 135 -15.41 18.47 -6.07
N ALA A 136 -16.11 17.49 -5.48
CA ALA A 136 -15.54 16.15 -5.29
C ALA A 136 -15.06 15.52 -6.62
N LEU A 137 -15.81 15.73 -7.70
CA LEU A 137 -15.41 15.29 -9.04
C LEU A 137 -14.14 16.01 -9.52
N ALA A 138 -14.08 17.33 -9.38
CA ALA A 138 -12.93 18.12 -9.80
C ALA A 138 -11.66 17.75 -9.02
N ALA A 139 -11.76 17.56 -7.70
CA ALA A 139 -10.65 17.12 -6.85
C ALA A 139 -10.18 15.71 -7.24
N GLY A 140 -11.11 14.78 -7.50
CA GLY A 140 -10.78 13.45 -7.98
C GLY A 140 -10.08 13.48 -9.35
N THR A 141 -10.59 14.27 -10.30
CA THR A 141 -9.97 14.41 -11.62
C THR A 141 -8.61 15.09 -11.58
N ALA A 142 -8.42 16.03 -10.65
CA ALA A 142 -7.15 16.73 -10.47
C ALA A 142 -6.01 15.76 -10.09
N LEU A 143 -6.32 14.67 -9.38
CA LEU A 143 -5.36 13.65 -8.97
C LEU A 143 -5.01 12.64 -10.07
N LEU A 144 -5.73 12.61 -11.20
CA LEU A 144 -5.50 11.64 -12.28
C LEU A 144 -4.09 11.65 -12.90
N PRO A 145 -3.35 12.78 -13.00
CA PRO A 145 -2.00 12.77 -13.58
C PRO A 145 -1.06 11.76 -12.94
N THR A 146 -1.14 11.53 -11.62
CA THR A 146 -0.30 10.51 -10.95
C THR A 146 -0.60 9.11 -11.47
N THR A 147 -1.88 8.78 -11.63
CA THR A 147 -2.32 7.47 -12.17
C THR A 147 -1.92 7.30 -13.62
N VAL A 148 -2.08 8.35 -14.44
CA VAL A 148 -1.69 8.33 -15.86
C VAL A 148 -0.18 8.10 -15.99
N LEU A 149 0.65 8.78 -15.20
CA LEU A 149 2.09 8.57 -15.18
C LEU A 149 2.44 7.13 -14.78
N MET A 150 1.79 6.59 -13.75
CA MET A 150 1.99 5.19 -13.35
C MET A 150 1.62 4.22 -14.49
N LEU A 151 0.46 4.38 -15.12
CA LEU A 151 0.02 3.53 -16.22
C LEU A 151 0.99 3.56 -17.41
N LEU A 152 1.53 4.74 -17.75
CA LEU A 152 2.38 4.91 -18.92
C LEU A 152 3.86 4.53 -18.69
N LEU A 153 4.35 4.67 -17.46
CA LEU A 153 5.78 4.59 -17.17
C LEU A 153 6.17 3.42 -16.25
N SER A 154 5.23 2.75 -15.57
CA SER A 154 5.54 1.69 -14.61
C SER A 154 6.33 0.53 -15.25
N ALA A 155 5.99 0.11 -16.47
CA ALA A 155 6.73 -0.94 -17.17
C ALA A 155 8.21 -0.55 -17.42
N ARG A 156 8.44 0.68 -17.90
CA ARG A 156 9.77 1.23 -18.15
C ARG A 156 10.57 1.40 -16.85
N SER A 157 9.90 1.72 -15.74
CA SER A 157 10.56 1.83 -14.45
C SER A 157 11.05 0.49 -13.91
N GLY A 158 10.33 -0.60 -14.17
CA GLY A 158 10.79 -1.95 -13.86
C GLY A 158 12.08 -2.29 -14.62
N GLU A 159 12.06 -2.10 -15.95
CA GLU A 159 13.25 -2.32 -16.79
C GLU A 159 14.45 -1.46 -16.37
N LEU A 160 14.20 -0.22 -15.96
CA LEU A 160 15.26 0.67 -15.48
C LEU A 160 15.87 0.15 -14.18
N ALA A 161 15.04 -0.30 -13.23
CA ALA A 161 15.50 -0.85 -11.96
C ALA A 161 16.32 -2.13 -12.13
N ASP A 162 15.99 -2.98 -13.10
CA ASP A 162 16.79 -4.16 -13.43
C ASP A 162 18.19 -3.78 -13.95
N ARG A 163 18.31 -2.65 -14.66
CA ARG A 163 19.58 -2.17 -15.22
C ARG A 163 20.47 -1.45 -14.20
N ILE A 164 19.91 -0.58 -13.37
CA ILE A 164 20.68 0.25 -12.42
C ILE A 164 20.70 -0.29 -10.98
N GLY A 165 19.98 -1.39 -10.74
CA GLY A 165 19.79 -2.00 -9.44
C GLY A 165 18.74 -1.27 -8.57
N PRO A 166 18.16 -1.96 -7.56
CA PRO A 166 17.00 -1.48 -6.80
C PRO A 166 17.32 -0.33 -5.83
N ARG A 167 18.60 -0.10 -5.48
CA ARG A 167 19.00 0.89 -4.48
C ARG A 167 18.72 2.33 -4.89
N ILE A 168 18.98 2.67 -6.16
CA ILE A 168 18.78 4.03 -6.66
C ILE A 168 17.29 4.38 -6.70
N PRO A 169 16.40 3.57 -7.31
CA PRO A 169 14.96 3.84 -7.30
C PRO A 169 14.36 3.90 -5.89
N LEU A 170 14.80 3.02 -4.98
CA LEU A 170 14.34 3.01 -3.57
C LEU A 170 14.81 4.22 -2.75
N THR A 171 15.78 4.99 -3.23
CA THR A 171 16.23 6.24 -2.58
C THR A 171 15.67 7.47 -3.27
N ALA A 172 15.76 7.52 -4.60
CA ALA A 172 15.30 8.66 -5.40
C ALA A 172 13.77 8.77 -5.44
N GLY A 173 13.06 7.64 -5.51
CA GLY A 173 11.60 7.60 -5.55
C GLY A 173 10.94 8.28 -4.34
N PRO A 174 11.29 7.91 -3.09
CA PRO A 174 10.75 8.57 -1.89
C PRO A 174 11.13 10.05 -1.80
N LEU A 175 12.33 10.44 -2.23
CA LEU A 175 12.75 11.85 -2.26
C LEU A 175 11.92 12.67 -3.27
N LEU A 176 11.63 12.11 -4.45
CA LEU A 176 10.74 12.73 -5.43
C LEU A 176 9.30 12.82 -4.92
N CYS A 177 8.80 11.77 -4.26
CA CYS A 177 7.50 11.81 -3.61
C CYS A 177 7.46 12.92 -2.55
N ALA A 178 8.47 13.00 -1.69
CA ALA A 178 8.58 14.06 -0.69
C ALA A 178 8.64 15.45 -1.32
N ALA A 179 9.39 15.63 -2.42
CA ALA A 179 9.42 16.88 -3.16
C ALA A 179 8.04 17.26 -3.73
N GLY A 180 7.30 16.30 -4.31
CA GLY A 180 5.92 16.50 -4.78
C GLY A 180 4.97 16.88 -3.64
N MET A 181 5.11 16.25 -2.48
CA MET A 181 4.35 16.59 -1.27
C MET A 181 4.71 17.99 -0.75
N LEU A 182 5.98 18.39 -0.79
CA LEU A 182 6.41 19.75 -0.40
C LEU A 182 5.88 20.80 -1.38
N LEU A 183 5.79 20.50 -2.67
CA LEU A 183 5.19 21.42 -3.64
C LEU A 183 3.70 21.70 -3.35
N MET A 184 2.99 20.75 -2.74
CA MET A 184 1.59 20.96 -2.31
C MET A 184 1.45 22.03 -1.22
N LEU A 185 2.52 22.43 -0.52
CA LEU A 185 2.50 23.58 0.39
C LEU A 185 2.14 24.90 -0.32
N ARG A 186 2.31 24.98 -1.64
CA ARG A 186 1.96 26.15 -2.45
C ARG A 186 0.46 26.20 -2.79
N VAL A 187 -0.26 25.09 -2.62
CA VAL A 187 -1.68 24.98 -2.98
C VAL A 187 -2.53 25.56 -1.85
N GLY A 188 -2.82 26.86 -1.96
CA GLY A 188 -3.69 27.60 -1.04
C GLY A 188 -5.02 28.05 -1.66
N ARG A 189 -5.70 28.99 -1.00
CA ARG A 189 -6.91 29.63 -1.54
C ARG A 189 -6.58 30.35 -2.85
N GLY A 190 -7.33 30.06 -3.91
CA GLY A 190 -7.10 30.64 -5.24
C GLY A 190 -5.98 29.99 -6.05
N ALA A 191 -5.47 28.84 -5.62
CA ALA A 191 -4.45 28.09 -6.36
C ALA A 191 -4.91 27.75 -7.78
N SER A 192 -4.00 27.90 -8.73
CA SER A 192 -4.22 27.50 -10.12
C SER A 192 -3.86 26.03 -10.30
N TYR A 193 -4.73 25.28 -10.99
CA TYR A 193 -4.45 23.87 -11.27
C TYR A 193 -3.13 23.69 -12.03
N LEU A 194 -2.89 24.51 -13.06
CA LEU A 194 -1.73 24.36 -13.93
C LEU A 194 -0.41 24.81 -13.28
N ALA A 195 -0.47 25.81 -12.39
CA ALA A 195 0.73 26.39 -11.79
C ALA A 195 1.11 25.73 -10.46
N ASP A 196 0.12 25.29 -9.67
CA ASP A 196 0.36 24.84 -8.29
C ASP A 196 0.09 23.34 -8.14
N VAL A 197 -1.06 22.86 -8.61
CA VAL A 197 -1.51 21.48 -8.37
C VAL A 197 -0.82 20.49 -9.30
N LEU A 198 -0.87 20.73 -10.61
CA LEU A 198 -0.36 19.85 -11.63
C LEU A 198 1.15 19.59 -11.47
N PRO A 199 2.02 20.59 -11.27
CA PRO A 199 3.45 20.34 -11.12
C PRO A 199 3.78 19.48 -9.90
N ALA A 200 3.07 19.71 -8.77
CA ALA A 200 3.25 18.90 -7.57
C ALA A 200 2.86 17.43 -7.81
N LEU A 201 1.74 17.20 -8.49
CA LEU A 201 1.27 15.85 -8.84
C LEU A 201 2.13 15.17 -9.90
N MET A 202 2.71 15.92 -10.83
CA MET A 202 3.66 15.36 -11.81
C MET A 202 4.93 14.89 -11.12
N VAL A 203 5.50 15.69 -10.21
CA VAL A 203 6.69 15.31 -9.44
C VAL A 203 6.39 14.11 -8.53
N LEU A 204 5.25 14.12 -7.84
CA LEU A 204 4.80 12.98 -7.04
C LEU A 204 4.62 11.72 -7.89
N GLY A 205 3.96 11.83 -9.05
CA GLY A 205 3.71 10.72 -9.96
C GLY A 205 5.01 10.11 -10.50
N LEU A 206 6.01 10.94 -10.82
CA LEU A 206 7.34 10.46 -11.18
C LEU A 206 8.04 9.74 -10.02
N GLY A 207 7.92 10.25 -8.79
CA GLY A 207 8.41 9.57 -7.60
C GLY A 207 7.75 8.21 -7.40
N MET A 208 6.43 8.15 -7.57
CA MET A 208 5.62 6.93 -7.49
C MET A 208 6.00 5.89 -8.55
N VAL A 209 6.18 6.30 -9.80
CA VAL A 209 6.68 5.44 -10.89
C VAL A 209 8.02 4.83 -10.50
N THR A 210 8.94 5.67 -10.03
CA THR A 210 10.30 5.27 -9.66
C THR A 210 10.32 4.34 -8.43
N LEU A 211 9.32 4.44 -7.55
CA LEU A 211 9.29 3.71 -6.28
C LEU A 211 8.49 2.41 -6.34
N VAL A 212 7.24 2.46 -6.82
CA VAL A 212 6.26 1.39 -6.63
C VAL A 212 6.63 0.13 -7.42
N ALA A 213 6.99 0.25 -8.70
CA ALA A 213 7.33 -0.92 -9.51
C ALA A 213 8.59 -1.64 -9.00
N PRO A 214 9.70 -0.94 -8.69
CA PRO A 214 10.90 -1.59 -8.15
C PRO A 214 10.69 -2.18 -6.75
N LEU A 215 9.83 -1.57 -5.92
CA LEU A 215 9.52 -2.08 -4.59
C LEU A 215 8.83 -3.45 -4.69
N THR A 216 7.78 -3.58 -5.50
CA THR A 216 7.11 -4.88 -5.73
C THR A 216 8.07 -5.92 -6.31
N ALA A 217 8.89 -5.54 -7.28
CA ALA A 217 9.89 -6.44 -7.88
C ALA A 217 10.95 -6.89 -6.87
N THR A 218 11.43 -5.98 -6.01
CA THR A 218 12.45 -6.28 -5.00
C THR A 218 11.92 -7.22 -3.93
N VAL A 219 10.67 -7.05 -3.49
CA VAL A 219 10.03 -7.93 -2.51
C VAL A 219 9.93 -9.35 -3.07
N LEU A 220 9.36 -9.49 -4.27
CA LEU A 220 9.20 -10.79 -4.92
C LEU A 220 10.56 -11.44 -5.25
N GLY A 221 11.56 -10.66 -5.66
CA GLY A 221 12.91 -11.15 -5.95
C GLY A 221 13.75 -11.47 -4.71
N SER A 222 13.39 -10.95 -3.53
CA SER A 222 14.11 -11.19 -2.27
C SER A 222 13.76 -12.53 -1.61
N VAL A 223 12.78 -13.25 -2.15
CA VAL A 223 12.26 -14.49 -1.59
C VAL A 223 12.28 -15.59 -2.65
N SER A 224 12.53 -16.85 -2.24
CA SER A 224 12.49 -17.97 -3.18
C SER A 224 11.11 -18.11 -3.83
N VAL A 225 11.05 -18.56 -5.09
CA VAL A 225 9.79 -18.72 -5.86
C VAL A 225 8.72 -19.49 -5.08
N VAL A 226 9.15 -20.46 -4.26
CA VAL A 226 8.30 -21.26 -3.38
C VAL A 226 7.61 -20.45 -2.28
N ARG A 227 8.24 -19.36 -1.80
CA ARG A 227 7.76 -18.49 -0.73
C ARG A 227 7.22 -17.15 -1.26
N ALA A 228 7.14 -16.96 -2.57
CA ALA A 228 6.67 -15.71 -3.19
C ALA A 228 5.22 -15.36 -2.79
N GLY A 229 4.34 -16.36 -2.65
CA GLY A 229 2.96 -16.13 -2.18
C GLY A 229 2.90 -15.62 -0.74
N LEU A 230 3.74 -16.14 0.15
CA LEU A 230 3.87 -15.65 1.53
C LEU A 230 4.46 -14.24 1.57
N ALA A 231 5.52 -13.99 0.79
CA ALA A 231 6.15 -12.67 0.70
C ALA A 231 5.20 -11.59 0.18
N SER A 232 4.41 -11.92 -0.84
CA SER A 232 3.41 -11.02 -1.40
C SER A 232 2.23 -10.77 -0.45
N GLY A 233 1.94 -11.68 0.48
CA GLY A 233 0.90 -11.45 1.50
C GLY A 233 1.36 -10.54 2.63
N ILE A 234 2.67 -10.48 2.88
CA ILE A 234 3.27 -9.62 3.93
C ILE A 234 3.39 -8.16 3.47
N ASN A 235 3.69 -7.95 2.19
CA ASN A 235 3.92 -6.63 1.59
C ASN A 235 2.64 -5.98 1.08
#